data_AF-A0A9P5NKL8-F1
#
_entry.id   AF-A0A9P5NKL8-F1
#
_cell.length_a   1.000
_cell.length_b   1.000
_cell.length_c   1.000
_cell.angle_alpha   90.00
_cell.angle_beta   90.00
_cell.angle_gamma   90.00
#
_symmetry.space_group_name_H-M   'P 1'
#
loop_
_entity.id
_entity.type
_entity.pdbx_description
1 polymer ?
#
loop_
_entity_poly.entity_id
_entity_poly.type
_entity_poly.pdbx_seq_one_letter_code
_entity_poly.pdbx_strand_id
1 'polypeptide(L)'
;MFKQVTLTRRLLPILSHPIPSTRTHRYHPHPHPHFIPSHHSHHRPITMSTEPAIVHYTAKTPNGSCTSIFLSALRSAYPSQPDLQSYQIIPMSGSHPSDHNYVKAPWFLAVNPNGRLPAVTVRGFRVFETSAILCYLAEVYDVRREFSFDPGREGREYGEMMQWLFFTHGGIGPMQGQAGHFVFAAPEKIEYAQKRYINETRRLYGVLEGQLKKGDKKYIVGDKLTLVDFKTFPWNLIDLAVEFPAIKDVQEGLKVGA
;
A
#
# COMPACT_ATOMS: atom_id res chain seq x y z
N MET A 1 -6.53 -1.05 48.07
CA MET A 1 -7.37 0.09 48.49
C MET A 1 -7.23 1.20 47.46
N PHE A 2 -8.05 1.20 46.40
CA PHE A 2 -8.05 2.23 45.36
C PHE A 2 -9.43 2.89 45.32
N LYS A 3 -9.47 4.23 45.33
CA LYS A 3 -10.72 5.00 45.36
C LYS A 3 -11.29 5.13 43.94
N GLN A 4 -12.58 4.86 43.79
CA GLN A 4 -13.36 5.37 42.66
C GLN A 4 -13.41 6.90 42.72
N VAL A 5 -13.39 7.54 41.55
CA VAL A 5 -13.85 8.93 41.40
C VAL A 5 -15.05 8.92 40.47
N THR A 6 -16.21 9.22 41.05
CA THR A 6 -17.47 9.44 40.33
C THR A 6 -17.49 10.87 39.79
N LEU A 7 -17.97 11.08 38.55
CA LEU A 7 -18.40 12.40 38.10
C LEU A 7 -19.88 12.34 37.68
N THR A 8 -20.68 13.23 38.26
CA THR A 8 -22.15 13.19 38.22
C THR A 8 -22.75 14.13 37.17
N ARG A 9 -23.92 13.75 36.64
CA ARG A 9 -24.75 14.56 35.72
C ARG A 9 -25.36 15.79 36.42
N ARG A 10 -25.45 16.89 35.67
CA ARG A 10 -26.60 17.83 35.43
C ARG A 10 -26.05 18.93 34.48
N LEU A 11 -26.73 19.43 33.45
CA LEU A 11 -28.14 19.88 33.33
C LEU A 11 -28.77 19.57 31.94
N LEU A 12 -30.09 19.74 31.86
CA LEU A 12 -31.03 19.68 30.71
C LEU A 12 -32.16 20.71 31.00
N PRO A 13 -33.14 21.01 30.12
CA PRO A 13 -33.18 21.17 28.66
C PRO A 13 -33.84 22.54 28.26
N ILE A 14 -34.81 22.57 27.31
CA ILE A 14 -35.68 23.70 26.86
C ILE A 14 -35.00 24.62 25.80
N LEU A 15 -35.56 25.07 24.66
CA LEU A 15 -36.80 24.82 23.87
C LEU A 15 -36.48 23.90 22.65
N SER A 16 -37.35 23.39 21.75
CA SER A 16 -38.82 23.38 21.49
C SER A 16 -39.55 24.62 20.92
N HIS A 17 -39.53 24.84 19.59
CA HIS A 17 -40.47 25.70 18.82
C HIS A 17 -40.82 25.04 17.44
N PRO A 18 -41.98 25.33 16.81
CA PRO A 18 -42.53 24.52 15.72
C PRO A 18 -42.11 24.91 14.29
N ILE A 19 -42.23 23.96 13.36
CA ILE A 19 -41.90 24.09 11.93
C ILE A 19 -43.09 24.70 11.16
N PRO A 20 -42.93 25.77 10.34
CA PRO A 20 -43.98 26.28 9.47
C PRO A 20 -44.25 25.39 8.24
N SER A 21 -45.50 25.31 7.80
CA SER A 21 -45.92 24.46 6.69
C SER A 21 -45.71 25.07 5.30
N THR A 22 -45.30 24.19 4.37
CA THR A 22 -45.56 24.23 2.92
C THR A 22 -45.33 25.53 2.13
N ARG A 23 -44.29 25.52 1.28
CA ARG A 23 -44.37 26.14 -0.05
C ARG A 23 -43.81 25.18 -1.10
N THR A 24 -44.68 24.65 -1.94
CA THR A 24 -44.30 23.73 -3.03
C THR A 24 -43.59 24.48 -4.15
N HIS A 25 -42.25 24.51 -4.12
CA HIS A 25 -41.47 24.91 -5.29
C HIS A 25 -41.61 23.84 -6.37
N ARG A 26 -42.36 24.16 -7.44
CA ARG A 26 -42.38 23.34 -8.65
C ARG A 26 -40.99 23.36 -9.26
N TYR A 27 -40.40 22.17 -9.45
CA TYR A 27 -39.16 22.01 -10.17
C TYR A 27 -39.44 22.26 -11.66
N HIS A 28 -38.92 23.35 -12.22
CA HIS A 28 -38.93 23.57 -13.66
C HIS A 28 -37.68 22.91 -14.26
N PRO A 29 -37.80 21.87 -15.10
CA PRO A 29 -36.66 21.33 -15.81
C PRO A 29 -36.17 22.35 -16.84
N HIS A 30 -34.89 22.71 -16.78
CA HIS A 30 -34.24 23.45 -17.85
C HIS A 30 -34.20 22.58 -19.12
N PRO A 31 -34.39 23.15 -20.33
CA PRO A 31 -34.28 22.37 -21.56
C PRO A 31 -32.83 21.89 -21.74
N HIS A 32 -32.66 20.58 -21.91
CA HIS A 32 -31.38 20.00 -22.29
C HIS A 32 -30.94 20.54 -23.67
N PRO A 33 -29.67 20.92 -23.86
CA PRO A 33 -29.18 21.24 -25.20
C PRO A 33 -29.23 19.98 -26.07
N HIS A 34 -29.91 20.07 -27.23
CA HIS A 34 -29.98 18.98 -28.19
C HIS A 34 -28.57 18.65 -28.73
N PHE A 35 -28.05 17.49 -28.33
CA PHE A 35 -26.78 16.98 -28.82
C PHE A 35 -26.99 16.36 -30.21
N ILE A 36 -26.63 17.10 -31.27
CA ILE A 36 -26.60 16.57 -32.63
C ILE A 36 -25.25 15.82 -32.79
N PRO A 37 -25.24 14.50 -33.05
CA PRO A 37 -23.99 13.78 -33.25
C PRO A 37 -23.43 14.08 -34.65
N SER A 38 -22.40 14.93 -34.73
CA SER A 38 -21.63 15.14 -35.94
C SER A 38 -20.76 13.91 -36.23
N HIS A 39 -21.15 13.12 -37.23
CA HIS A 39 -20.34 11.98 -37.72
C HIS A 39 -19.07 12.47 -38.44
N HIS A 40 -18.03 12.79 -37.69
CA HIS A 40 -16.66 12.92 -38.18
C HIS A 40 -15.76 11.91 -37.49
N SER A 41 -15.64 10.74 -38.12
CA SER A 41 -14.68 9.70 -37.79
C SER A 41 -13.26 10.15 -38.12
N HIS A 42 -12.70 11.04 -37.31
CA HIS A 42 -11.28 11.30 -37.32
C HIS A 42 -10.54 10.10 -36.74
N HIS A 43 -10.14 9.17 -37.60
CA HIS A 43 -9.06 8.23 -37.29
C HIS A 43 -7.77 9.03 -37.06
N ARG A 44 -7.57 9.50 -35.82
CA ARG A 44 -6.23 9.90 -35.37
C ARG A 44 -5.34 8.66 -35.48
N PRO A 45 -4.17 8.75 -36.14
CA PRO A 45 -3.17 7.72 -36.04
C PRO A 45 -2.85 7.47 -34.56
N ILE A 46 -2.85 6.21 -34.13
CA ILE A 46 -2.34 5.86 -32.81
C ILE A 46 -0.82 6.03 -32.87
N THR A 47 -0.35 7.25 -32.58
CA THR A 47 1.05 7.49 -32.29
C THR A 47 1.37 6.73 -31.01
N MET A 48 2.02 5.57 -31.17
CA MET A 48 2.58 4.81 -30.05
C MET A 48 3.44 5.76 -29.21
N SER A 49 3.08 5.94 -27.95
CA SER A 49 3.88 6.71 -27.00
C SER A 49 5.29 6.11 -26.94
N THR A 50 6.31 6.96 -27.11
CA THR A 50 7.71 6.56 -26.90
C THR A 50 8.06 6.45 -25.42
N GLU A 51 7.27 7.06 -24.53
CA GLU A 51 7.40 6.88 -23.09
C GLU A 51 6.75 5.54 -22.66
N PRO A 52 7.42 4.77 -21.78
CA PRO A 52 6.89 3.52 -21.26
C PRO A 52 5.60 3.75 -20.45
N ALA A 53 4.64 2.84 -20.57
CA ALA A 53 3.38 2.91 -19.84
C ALA A 53 3.57 2.86 -18.31
N ILE A 54 4.61 2.18 -17.82
CA ILE A 54 4.96 2.09 -16.39
C ILE A 54 6.43 2.48 -16.18
N VAL A 55 6.69 3.49 -15.34
CA VAL A 55 8.04 3.83 -14.85
C VAL A 55 8.11 3.53 -13.36
N HIS A 56 9.05 2.67 -12.95
CA HIS A 56 9.24 2.25 -11.56
C HIS A 56 10.57 2.78 -11.00
N TYR A 57 10.49 3.77 -10.11
CA TYR A 57 11.64 4.34 -9.43
C TYR A 57 11.89 3.58 -8.12
N THR A 58 13.00 2.85 -8.03
CA THR A 58 13.21 1.90 -6.91
C THR A 58 14.69 1.70 -6.56
N ALA A 59 14.94 1.07 -5.42
CA ALA A 59 16.27 0.66 -4.98
C ALA A 59 16.17 -0.66 -4.19
N LYS A 60 17.29 -1.38 -4.03
CA LYS A 60 17.39 -2.63 -3.26
C LYS A 60 17.15 -2.41 -1.76
N THR A 61 15.88 -2.29 -1.40
CA THR A 61 15.37 -1.99 -0.05
C THR A 61 14.06 -2.76 0.16
N PRO A 62 13.63 -3.07 1.40
CA PRO A 62 12.37 -3.77 1.66
C PRO A 62 11.16 -3.18 0.93
N ASN A 63 10.96 -1.86 0.99
CA ASN A 63 9.88 -1.17 0.28
C ASN A 63 10.02 -1.27 -1.25
N GLY A 64 11.23 -1.11 -1.78
CA GLY A 64 11.49 -1.26 -3.22
C GLY A 64 11.17 -2.68 -3.71
N SER A 65 11.61 -3.69 -2.95
CA SER A 65 11.33 -5.10 -3.20
C SER A 65 9.83 -5.42 -3.21
N CYS A 66 9.04 -4.87 -2.27
CA CYS A 66 7.57 -5.04 -2.26
C CYS A 66 6.96 -4.71 -3.63
N THR A 67 7.29 -3.54 -4.18
CA THR A 67 6.77 -3.10 -5.49
C THR A 67 7.38 -3.85 -6.67
N SER A 68 8.66 -4.20 -6.62
CA SER A 68 9.32 -4.97 -7.69
C SER A 68 8.73 -6.37 -7.82
N ILE A 69 8.53 -7.07 -6.69
CA ILE A 69 7.97 -8.42 -6.66
C ILE A 69 6.51 -8.39 -7.14
N PHE A 70 5.70 -7.43 -6.69
CA PHE A 70 4.30 -7.33 -7.12
C PHE A 70 4.16 -6.99 -8.61
N LEU A 71 4.97 -6.07 -9.14
CA LEU A 71 5.01 -5.82 -10.59
C LEU A 71 5.43 -7.07 -11.36
N SER A 72 6.38 -7.86 -10.85
CA SER A 72 6.76 -9.14 -11.47
C SER A 72 5.60 -10.14 -11.46
N ALA A 73 4.88 -10.28 -10.33
CA ALA A 73 3.73 -11.16 -10.21
C ALA A 73 2.59 -10.77 -11.18
N LEU A 74 2.28 -9.47 -11.28
CA LEU A 74 1.32 -8.96 -12.26
C LEU A 74 1.75 -9.26 -13.70
N ARG A 75 3.02 -9.06 -14.05
CA ARG A 75 3.55 -9.35 -15.39
C ARG A 75 3.44 -10.83 -15.78
N SER A 76 3.64 -11.74 -14.82
CA SER A 76 3.48 -13.18 -15.02
C SER A 76 2.02 -13.61 -15.12
N ALA A 77 1.14 -13.06 -14.27
CA ALA A 77 -0.30 -13.33 -14.28
C ALA A 77 -1.01 -12.78 -15.53
N TYR A 78 -0.58 -11.62 -16.03
CA TYR A 78 -1.25 -10.88 -17.08
C TYR A 78 -0.32 -10.60 -18.28
N PRO A 79 0.23 -11.64 -18.95
CA PRO A 79 1.25 -11.47 -20.00
C PRO A 79 0.74 -10.67 -21.20
N SER A 80 -0.57 -10.75 -21.50
CA SER A 80 -1.22 -10.03 -22.59
C SER A 80 -1.53 -8.54 -22.31
N GLN A 81 -1.29 -8.03 -21.09
CA GLN A 81 -1.50 -6.61 -20.78
C GLN A 81 -0.34 -5.78 -21.35
N PRO A 82 -0.59 -4.88 -22.33
CA PRO A 82 0.48 -4.17 -23.02
C PRO A 82 1.29 -3.25 -22.10
N ASP A 83 0.64 -2.63 -21.11
CA ASP A 83 1.27 -1.69 -20.18
C ASP A 83 2.27 -2.38 -19.23
N LEU A 84 1.95 -3.62 -18.84
CA LEU A 84 2.84 -4.46 -18.04
C LEU A 84 4.07 -4.95 -18.83
N GLN A 85 4.02 -4.91 -20.17
CA GLN A 85 5.19 -5.14 -21.02
C GLN A 85 5.93 -3.84 -21.37
N SER A 86 5.23 -2.72 -21.45
CA SER A 86 5.78 -1.37 -21.62
C SER A 86 6.22 -0.78 -20.27
N TYR A 87 7.17 -1.43 -19.60
CA TYR A 87 7.67 -1.02 -18.28
C TYR A 87 9.17 -0.68 -18.30
N GLN A 88 9.57 0.29 -17.46
CA GLN A 88 10.96 0.68 -17.23
C GLN A 88 11.24 0.74 -15.73
N ILE A 89 12.38 0.18 -15.30
CA ILE A 89 12.91 0.38 -13.94
C ILE A 89 13.98 1.48 -14.00
N ILE A 90 13.86 2.46 -13.10
CA ILE A 90 14.89 3.47 -12.84
C ILE A 90 15.53 3.13 -11.47
N PRO A 91 16.76 2.59 -11.46
CA PRO A 91 17.47 2.25 -10.23
C PRO A 91 18.01 3.53 -9.56
N MET A 92 17.48 3.84 -8.39
CA MET A 92 17.76 5.05 -7.62
C MET A 92 18.77 4.79 -6.49
N SER A 93 19.92 4.20 -6.85
CA SER A 93 21.02 3.87 -5.93
C SER A 93 22.30 4.62 -6.33
N GLY A 94 22.76 5.54 -5.48
CA GLY A 94 24.08 6.18 -5.61
C GLY A 94 25.12 5.47 -4.76
N SER A 95 26.32 5.26 -5.32
CA SER A 95 27.48 4.74 -4.60
C SER A 95 28.47 5.82 -4.17
N HIS A 96 28.29 7.09 -4.59
CA HIS A 96 29.21 8.18 -4.28
C HIS A 96 28.70 9.11 -3.16
N PRO A 97 29.57 9.56 -2.23
CA PRO A 97 29.24 10.61 -1.26
C PRO A 97 28.96 12.01 -1.85
N SER A 98 29.02 12.18 -3.18
CA SER A 98 28.58 13.42 -3.86
C SER A 98 27.12 13.36 -4.30
N ASP A 99 26.58 12.14 -4.46
CA ASP A 99 25.24 11.86 -5.01
C ASP A 99 24.14 12.04 -3.97
N HIS A 100 24.36 12.96 -3.03
CA HIS A 100 23.55 13.12 -1.84
C HIS A 100 22.13 13.56 -2.20
N ASN A 101 21.23 12.57 -2.16
CA ASN A 101 19.78 12.72 -2.22
C ASN A 101 19.20 12.95 -3.65
N TYR A 102 19.45 12.05 -4.60
CA TYR A 102 18.67 11.96 -5.87
C TYR A 102 17.16 12.04 -5.64
N VAL A 103 16.65 11.45 -4.56
CA VAL A 103 15.24 11.47 -4.17
C VAL A 103 14.76 12.84 -3.64
N LYS A 104 15.63 13.85 -3.58
CA LYS A 104 15.31 15.26 -3.31
C LYS A 104 15.65 16.18 -4.48
N ALA A 105 16.13 15.64 -5.61
CA ALA A 105 16.26 16.42 -6.83
C ALA A 105 14.87 16.94 -7.27
N PRO A 106 14.74 18.18 -7.77
CA PRO A 106 13.43 18.78 -8.10
C PRO A 106 12.57 17.92 -9.03
N TRP A 107 13.19 17.24 -10.01
CA TRP A 107 12.50 16.34 -10.94
C TRP A 107 11.88 15.12 -10.22
N PHE A 108 12.55 14.57 -9.20
CA PHE A 108 12.02 13.43 -8.44
C PHE A 108 10.98 13.89 -7.42
N LEU A 109 11.15 15.06 -6.82
CA LEU A 109 10.12 15.65 -5.93
C LEU A 109 8.81 15.93 -6.67
N ALA A 110 8.85 16.21 -7.98
CA ALA A 110 7.66 16.27 -8.81
C ALA A 110 6.98 14.90 -9.02
N VAL A 111 7.72 13.79 -8.92
CA VAL A 111 7.18 12.41 -8.96
C VAL A 111 6.66 11.99 -7.58
N ASN A 112 7.45 12.21 -6.53
CA ASN A 112 7.12 11.91 -5.15
C ASN A 112 7.55 13.07 -4.22
N PRO A 113 6.61 13.88 -3.70
CA PRO A 113 6.94 15.01 -2.81
C PRO A 113 7.50 14.59 -1.44
N ASN A 114 7.24 13.36 -0.97
CA ASN A 114 7.92 12.80 0.21
C ASN A 114 9.43 12.62 -0.04
N GLY A 115 9.84 12.48 -1.31
CA GLY A 115 11.23 12.26 -1.68
C GLY A 115 11.80 10.99 -1.05
N ARG A 116 11.08 9.88 -1.23
CA ARG A 116 11.39 8.52 -0.76
C ARG A 116 11.13 7.52 -1.88
N LEU A 117 11.58 6.28 -1.69
CA LEU A 117 11.38 5.17 -2.63
C LEU A 117 10.52 4.07 -2.00
N PRO A 118 9.78 3.29 -2.80
CA PRO A 118 9.61 3.42 -4.25
C PRO A 118 8.63 4.53 -4.66
N ALA A 119 8.62 4.83 -5.95
CA ALA A 119 7.55 5.56 -6.62
C ALA A 119 7.27 4.91 -7.98
N VAL A 120 6.04 5.02 -8.48
CA VAL A 120 5.65 4.52 -9.80
C VAL A 120 4.91 5.62 -10.57
N THR A 121 5.14 5.70 -11.88
CA THR A 121 4.28 6.45 -12.80
C THR A 121 3.59 5.45 -13.74
N VAL A 122 2.27 5.53 -13.88
CA VAL A 122 1.46 4.71 -14.80
C VAL A 122 0.73 5.65 -15.74
N ARG A 123 1.05 5.63 -17.03
CA ARG A 123 0.49 6.53 -18.07
C ARG A 123 0.45 8.00 -17.63
N GLY A 124 1.53 8.47 -17.01
CA GLY A 124 1.67 9.83 -16.48
C GLY A 124 1.10 10.05 -15.07
N PHE A 125 0.24 9.18 -14.54
CA PHE A 125 -0.26 9.27 -13.16
C PHE A 125 0.80 8.78 -12.16
N ARG A 126 1.11 9.61 -11.16
CA ARG A 126 2.22 9.40 -10.21
C ARG A 126 1.69 8.85 -8.89
N VAL A 127 2.28 7.77 -8.40
CA VAL A 127 1.93 7.11 -7.14
C VAL A 127 3.17 6.90 -6.29
N PHE A 128 3.08 7.31 -5.03
CA PHE A 128 4.07 7.05 -3.99
C PHE A 128 3.40 6.42 -2.76
N GLU A 129 4.19 6.03 -1.77
CA GLU A 129 3.84 5.09 -0.68
C GLU A 129 3.61 3.65 -1.15
N THR A 130 4.36 2.72 -0.57
CA THR A 130 4.41 1.31 -0.99
C THR A 130 3.03 0.68 -1.09
N SER A 131 2.18 0.83 -0.07
CA SER A 131 0.85 0.22 -0.05
C SER A 131 -0.12 0.89 -1.03
N ALA A 132 -0.01 2.20 -1.26
CA ALA A 132 -0.82 2.90 -2.26
C ALA A 132 -0.43 2.48 -3.69
N ILE A 133 0.87 2.28 -3.95
CA ILE A 133 1.36 1.71 -5.22
C ILE A 133 0.79 0.30 -5.43
N LEU A 134 0.84 -0.57 -4.42
CA LEU A 134 0.28 -1.93 -4.51
C LEU A 134 -1.24 -1.90 -4.80
N CYS A 135 -2.02 -1.11 -4.05
CA CYS A 135 -3.46 -0.97 -4.28
C CYS A 135 -3.79 -0.40 -5.67
N TYR A 136 -3.06 0.62 -6.12
CA TYR A 136 -3.30 1.23 -7.44
C TYR A 136 -2.96 0.27 -8.58
N LEU A 137 -1.82 -0.41 -8.51
CA LEU A 137 -1.45 -1.42 -9.52
C LEU A 137 -2.41 -2.59 -9.55
N ALA A 138 -2.95 -3.00 -8.40
CA ALA A 138 -4.00 -4.02 -8.34
C ALA A 138 -5.30 -3.54 -9.00
N GLU A 139 -5.76 -2.32 -8.71
CA GLU A 139 -6.99 -1.80 -9.30
C GLU A 139 -6.91 -1.60 -10.82
N VAL A 140 -5.74 -1.25 -11.35
CA VAL A 140 -5.53 -1.07 -12.80
C VAL A 140 -5.26 -2.40 -13.53
N TYR A 141 -4.53 -3.33 -12.92
CA TYR A 141 -4.01 -4.52 -13.64
C TYR A 141 -4.43 -5.88 -13.07
N ASP A 142 -4.80 -5.98 -11.79
CA ASP A 142 -5.27 -7.23 -11.18
C ASP A 142 -6.76 -7.49 -11.51
N VAL A 143 -7.10 -7.45 -12.80
CA VAL A 143 -8.48 -7.46 -13.32
C VAL A 143 -9.24 -8.75 -13.02
N ARG A 144 -8.55 -9.85 -12.73
CA ARG A 144 -9.14 -11.13 -12.27
C ARG A 144 -9.13 -11.29 -10.75
N ARG A 145 -8.63 -10.30 -9.99
CA ARG A 145 -8.47 -10.34 -8.53
C ARG A 145 -7.68 -11.56 -8.07
N GLU A 146 -6.53 -11.81 -8.69
CA GLU A 146 -5.61 -12.90 -8.33
C GLU A 146 -4.83 -12.57 -7.05
N PHE A 147 -4.52 -11.29 -6.84
CA PHE A 147 -3.71 -10.80 -5.72
C PHE A 147 -4.46 -9.82 -4.79
N SER A 148 -5.76 -9.65 -5.03
CA SER A 148 -6.64 -8.74 -4.31
C SER A 148 -8.05 -9.34 -4.20
N PHE A 149 -8.96 -8.64 -3.52
CA PHE A 149 -10.37 -9.01 -3.42
C PHE A 149 -11.22 -7.92 -4.07
N ASP A 150 -12.37 -8.28 -4.62
CA ASP A 150 -13.32 -7.34 -5.17
C ASP A 150 -14.12 -6.66 -4.03
N PRO A 151 -14.07 -5.32 -3.86
CA PRO A 151 -14.74 -4.67 -2.73
C PRO A 151 -16.28 -4.75 -2.81
N GLY A 152 -16.86 -5.04 -3.98
CA GLY A 152 -18.31 -5.18 -4.18
C GLY A 152 -18.83 -6.60 -3.98
N ARG A 153 -18.02 -7.64 -4.28
CA ARG A 153 -18.40 -9.07 -4.12
C ARG A 153 -17.78 -9.75 -2.90
N GLU A 154 -16.58 -9.34 -2.51
CA GLU A 154 -15.71 -9.94 -1.48
C GLU A 154 -15.37 -8.88 -0.41
N GLY A 155 -16.34 -8.05 -0.04
CA GLY A 155 -16.13 -6.86 0.79
C GLY A 155 -15.60 -7.14 2.20
N ARG A 156 -15.81 -8.35 2.74
CA ARG A 156 -15.25 -8.79 4.03
C ARG A 156 -13.76 -9.07 3.88
N GLU A 157 -13.40 -9.87 2.89
CA GLU A 157 -12.05 -10.31 2.57
C GLU A 157 -11.19 -9.10 2.16
N TYR A 158 -11.76 -8.18 1.37
CA TYR A 158 -11.16 -6.88 1.07
C TYR A 158 -10.93 -6.04 2.33
N GLY A 159 -11.92 -5.96 3.23
CA GLY A 159 -11.79 -5.25 4.51
C GLY A 159 -10.67 -5.83 5.39
N GLU A 160 -10.58 -7.17 5.49
CA GLU A 160 -9.49 -7.84 6.20
C GLU A 160 -8.12 -7.60 5.53
N MET A 161 -8.04 -7.69 4.20
CA MET A 161 -6.81 -7.40 3.44
C MET A 161 -6.33 -5.97 3.70
N MET A 162 -7.22 -4.98 3.66
CA MET A 162 -6.88 -3.58 3.92
C MET A 162 -6.47 -3.36 5.39
N GLN A 163 -7.16 -3.99 6.35
CA GLN A 163 -6.78 -3.93 7.77
C GLN A 163 -5.34 -4.43 7.98
N TRP A 164 -5.01 -5.60 7.43
CA TRP A 164 -3.66 -6.17 7.57
C TRP A 164 -2.62 -5.40 6.75
N LEU A 165 -2.96 -4.90 5.56
CA LEU A 165 -2.07 -4.07 4.75
C LEU A 165 -1.69 -2.76 5.47
N PHE A 166 -2.63 -2.11 6.17
CA PHE A 166 -2.32 -0.94 6.98
C PHE A 166 -1.59 -1.29 8.28
N PHE A 167 -1.87 -2.43 8.92
CA PHE A 167 -1.10 -2.92 10.06
C PHE A 167 0.39 -3.15 9.70
N THR A 168 0.69 -3.72 8.53
CA THR A 168 2.10 -3.94 8.12
C THR A 168 2.75 -2.72 7.48
N HIS A 169 1.96 -1.76 7.00
CA HIS A 169 2.42 -0.44 6.56
C HIS A 169 2.80 0.46 7.74
N GLY A 170 1.95 0.59 8.76
CA GLY A 170 2.20 1.46 9.92
C GLY A 170 3.01 0.80 11.05
N GLY A 171 2.93 -0.53 11.18
CA GLY A 171 3.64 -1.30 12.20
C GLY A 171 4.93 -1.92 11.68
N ILE A 172 4.83 -3.09 11.01
CA ILE A 172 5.98 -3.95 10.71
C ILE A 172 7.10 -3.21 9.97
N GLY A 173 6.78 -2.53 8.87
CA GLY A 173 7.80 -1.82 8.07
C GLY A 173 8.56 -0.75 8.86
N PRO A 174 7.86 0.25 9.45
CA PRO A 174 8.49 1.28 10.25
C PRO A 174 9.31 0.73 11.43
N MET A 175 8.81 -0.28 12.14
CA MET A 175 9.52 -0.84 13.31
C MET A 175 10.74 -1.68 12.92
N GLN A 176 10.66 -2.48 11.86
CA GLN A 176 11.82 -3.13 11.22
C GLN A 176 12.86 -2.08 10.78
N GLY A 177 12.42 -0.97 10.17
CA GLY A 177 13.30 0.11 9.73
C GLY A 177 14.03 0.80 10.88
N GLN A 178 13.34 1.10 11.99
CA GLN A 178 13.96 1.66 13.19
C GLN A 178 14.90 0.65 13.87
N ALA A 179 14.49 -0.61 14.02
CA ALA A 179 15.34 -1.66 14.59
C ALA A 179 16.61 -1.84 13.76
N GLY A 180 16.50 -1.96 12.44
CA GLY A 180 17.63 -2.03 11.53
C GLY A 180 18.54 -0.81 11.60
N HIS A 181 17.99 0.41 11.74
CA HIS A 181 18.81 1.60 11.93
C HIS A 181 19.65 1.53 13.21
N PHE A 182 19.02 1.30 14.38
CA PHE A 182 19.74 1.29 15.66
C PHE A 182 20.68 0.09 15.83
N VAL A 183 20.47 -1.01 15.10
CA VAL A 183 21.34 -2.20 15.14
C VAL A 183 22.52 -2.09 14.16
N PHE A 184 22.30 -1.60 12.93
CA PHE A 184 23.29 -1.67 11.85
C PHE A 184 23.86 -0.33 11.35
N ALA A 185 23.18 0.79 11.58
CA ALA A 185 23.48 2.07 10.89
C ALA A 185 23.67 3.29 11.81
N ALA A 186 23.21 3.25 13.06
CA ALA A 186 23.44 4.32 14.02
C ALA A 186 24.95 4.42 14.34
N PRO A 187 25.53 5.64 14.39
CA PRO A 187 26.96 5.83 14.65
C PRO A 187 27.35 5.44 16.08
N GLU A 188 26.39 5.45 17.01
CA GLU A 188 26.56 5.11 18.41
C GLU A 188 25.62 3.97 18.81
N LYS A 189 26.08 3.10 19.73
CA LYS A 189 25.26 2.01 20.26
C LYS A 189 24.31 2.49 21.36
N ILE A 190 23.06 2.70 20.98
CA ILE A 190 22.00 3.11 21.91
C ILE A 190 21.17 1.87 22.30
N GLU A 191 21.62 1.14 23.33
CA GLU A 191 21.01 -0.14 23.74
C GLU A 191 19.50 -0.04 23.99
N TYR A 192 19.04 1.04 24.63
CA TYR A 192 17.61 1.24 24.89
C TYR A 192 16.79 1.30 23.60
N ALA A 193 17.30 1.99 22.57
CA ALA A 193 16.63 2.10 21.28
C ALA A 193 16.62 0.75 20.55
N GLN A 194 17.75 0.04 20.52
CA GLN A 194 17.82 -1.33 19.97
C GLN A 194 16.79 -2.26 20.65
N LYS A 195 16.83 -2.35 21.99
CA LYS A 195 15.91 -3.17 22.78
C LYS A 195 14.44 -2.77 22.53
N ARG A 196 14.13 -1.48 22.48
CA ARG A 196 12.78 -0.96 22.20
C ARG A 196 12.26 -1.41 20.83
N TYR A 197 12.99 -1.15 19.75
CA TYR A 197 12.48 -1.42 18.40
C TYR A 197 12.54 -2.92 18.02
N ILE A 198 13.50 -3.68 18.54
CA ILE A 198 13.50 -5.14 18.41
C ILE A 198 12.29 -5.74 19.14
N ASN A 199 12.00 -5.31 20.37
CA ASN A 199 10.86 -5.84 21.13
C ASN A 199 9.51 -5.45 20.51
N GLU A 200 9.38 -4.25 19.95
CA GLU A 200 8.16 -3.86 19.24
C GLU A 200 8.01 -4.63 17.90
N THR A 201 9.10 -4.86 17.17
CA THR A 201 9.10 -5.74 15.98
C THR A 201 8.67 -7.15 16.36
N ARG A 202 9.21 -7.72 17.44
CA ARG A 202 8.82 -9.02 18.00
C ARG A 202 7.33 -9.05 18.39
N ARG A 203 6.82 -8.00 19.03
CA ARG A 203 5.38 -7.88 19.39
C ARG A 203 4.49 -7.90 18.14
N LEU A 204 4.87 -7.17 17.09
CA LEU A 204 4.13 -7.14 15.82
C LEU A 204 4.18 -8.49 15.10
N TYR A 205 5.32 -9.17 15.13
CA TYR A 205 5.46 -10.53 14.62
C TYR A 205 4.59 -11.52 15.41
N GLY A 206 4.50 -11.41 16.74
CA GLY A 206 3.58 -12.23 17.54
C GLY A 206 2.10 -12.05 17.17
N VAL A 207 1.69 -10.84 16.77
CA VAL A 207 0.34 -10.58 16.25
C VAL A 207 0.13 -11.22 14.86
N LEU A 208 1.14 -11.16 13.99
CA LEU A 208 1.09 -11.76 12.65
C LEU A 208 1.12 -13.29 12.70
N GLU A 209 1.98 -13.88 13.53
CA GLU A 209 2.04 -15.31 13.84
C GLU A 209 0.69 -15.81 14.36
N GLY A 210 0.09 -15.06 15.30
CA GLY A 210 -1.25 -15.35 15.82
C GLY A 210 -2.38 -15.20 14.79
N GLN A 211 -2.15 -14.52 13.67
CA GLN A 211 -3.09 -14.47 12.53
C GLN A 211 -2.88 -15.66 11.58
N LEU A 212 -1.63 -16.02 11.28
CA LEU A 212 -1.28 -17.15 10.42
C LEU A 212 -1.66 -18.50 11.07
N LYS A 213 -1.58 -18.62 12.39
CA LYS A 213 -2.04 -19.81 13.13
C LYS A 213 -3.56 -20.01 13.23
N LYS A 214 -4.38 -19.14 12.62
CA LYS A 214 -5.85 -19.29 12.62
C LYS A 214 -6.30 -20.24 11.51
N GLY A 215 -6.28 -21.53 11.81
CA GLY A 215 -6.52 -22.59 10.83
C GLY A 215 -5.33 -22.81 9.91
N ASP A 216 -5.52 -23.57 8.83
CA ASP A 216 -4.45 -23.99 7.92
C ASP A 216 -4.09 -22.91 6.88
N LYS A 217 -3.82 -21.69 7.35
CA LYS A 217 -3.54 -20.54 6.47
C LYS A 217 -2.14 -20.60 5.87
N LYS A 218 -2.10 -20.40 4.54
CA LYS A 218 -0.86 -20.23 3.77
C LYS A 218 -0.50 -18.76 3.51
N TYR A 219 -1.45 -17.85 3.76
CA TYR A 219 -1.35 -16.41 3.49
C TYR A 219 -2.02 -15.63 4.62
N ILE A 220 -1.73 -14.33 4.73
CA ILE A 220 -2.18 -13.50 5.87
C ILE A 220 -3.72 -13.34 5.88
N VAL A 221 -4.34 -13.25 4.69
CA VAL A 221 -5.79 -13.09 4.48
C VAL A 221 -6.26 -14.03 3.37
N GLY A 222 -7.42 -14.66 3.59
CA GLY A 222 -8.00 -15.62 2.65
C GLY A 222 -7.16 -16.89 2.42
N ASP A 223 -7.32 -17.46 1.24
CA ASP A 223 -6.73 -18.72 0.76
C ASP A 223 -5.73 -18.53 -0.39
N LYS A 224 -5.50 -17.28 -0.83
CA LYS A 224 -4.61 -16.89 -1.93
C LYS A 224 -3.58 -15.83 -1.50
N LEU A 225 -2.52 -15.67 -2.29
CA LEU A 225 -1.51 -14.65 -2.09
C LEU A 225 -2.10 -13.26 -2.32
N THR A 226 -1.85 -12.28 -1.44
CA THR A 226 -2.45 -10.94 -1.55
C THR A 226 -1.47 -9.78 -1.41
N LEU A 227 -1.94 -8.56 -1.68
CA LEU A 227 -1.20 -7.31 -1.47
C LEU A 227 -0.53 -7.20 -0.09
N VAL A 228 -1.15 -7.74 0.96
CA VAL A 228 -0.53 -7.67 2.29
C VAL A 228 0.68 -8.60 2.40
N ASP A 229 0.67 -9.78 1.79
CA ASP A 229 1.82 -10.69 1.78
C ASP A 229 3.00 -10.04 1.03
N PHE A 230 2.75 -9.47 -0.16
CA PHE A 230 3.74 -8.70 -0.92
C PHE A 230 4.30 -7.50 -0.15
N LYS A 231 3.48 -6.84 0.69
CA LYS A 231 3.90 -5.70 1.54
C LYS A 231 4.69 -6.13 2.79
N THR A 232 4.55 -7.38 3.23
CA THR A 232 5.01 -7.83 4.55
C THR A 232 6.33 -8.57 4.47
N PHE A 233 6.41 -9.64 3.66
CA PHE A 233 7.55 -10.55 3.72
C PHE A 233 8.90 -9.98 3.23
N PRO A 234 8.97 -8.95 2.35
CA PRO A 234 10.23 -8.25 2.07
C PRO A 234 10.81 -7.43 3.24
N TRP A 235 10.07 -7.26 4.34
CA TRP A 235 10.53 -6.56 5.55
C TRP A 235 11.11 -7.53 6.58
N ASN A 236 12.33 -8.00 6.35
CA ASN A 236 13.04 -8.98 7.18
C ASN A 236 14.45 -8.53 7.62
N LEU A 237 14.67 -7.23 7.84
CA LEU A 237 15.99 -6.66 8.19
C LEU A 237 16.54 -7.21 9.52
N ILE A 238 15.70 -7.30 10.54
CA ILE A 238 15.92 -8.11 11.73
C ILE A 238 15.17 -9.42 11.51
N ASP A 239 15.92 -10.51 11.34
CA ASP A 239 15.34 -11.84 11.22
C ASP A 239 14.94 -12.37 12.59
N LEU A 240 13.62 -12.43 12.82
CA LEU A 240 13.00 -13.06 13.99
C LEU A 240 12.25 -14.35 13.61
N ALA A 241 12.34 -14.83 12.37
CA ALA A 241 11.52 -15.94 11.87
C ALA A 241 11.73 -17.25 12.66
N VAL A 242 12.92 -17.44 13.25
CA VAL A 242 13.21 -18.56 14.17
C VAL A 242 12.28 -18.57 15.40
N GLU A 243 11.79 -17.41 15.85
CA GLU A 243 10.84 -17.29 16.96
C GLU A 243 9.37 -17.52 16.52
N PHE A 244 9.09 -17.49 15.21
CA PHE A 244 7.74 -17.43 14.64
C PHE A 244 7.58 -18.43 13.46
N PRO A 245 7.33 -19.72 13.76
CA PRO A 245 7.30 -20.77 12.74
C PRO A 245 6.32 -20.52 11.58
N ALA A 246 5.10 -20.04 11.83
CA ALA A 246 4.15 -19.82 10.74
C ALA A 246 4.58 -18.67 9.82
N ILE A 247 5.20 -17.62 10.36
CA ILE A 247 5.85 -16.57 9.54
C ILE A 247 7.00 -17.17 8.71
N LYS A 248 7.82 -18.03 9.30
CA LYS A 248 8.94 -18.69 8.63
C LYS A 248 8.47 -19.58 7.47
N ASP A 249 7.46 -20.41 7.70
CA ASP A 249 6.93 -21.35 6.70
C ASP A 249 6.41 -20.59 5.46
N VAL A 250 5.71 -19.46 5.66
CA VAL A 250 5.28 -18.60 4.54
C VAL A 250 6.48 -17.94 3.83
N GLN A 251 7.47 -17.43 4.58
CA GLN A 251 8.68 -16.88 3.99
C GLN A 251 9.49 -17.89 3.18
N GLU A 252 9.50 -19.16 3.56
CA GLU A 252 10.18 -20.24 2.82
C GLU A 252 9.35 -20.67 1.61
N GLY A 253 8.02 -20.82 1.74
CA GLY A 253 7.12 -21.10 0.62
C GLY A 253 7.20 -20.05 -0.49
N LEU A 254 7.31 -18.76 -0.13
CA LEU A 254 7.46 -17.67 -1.10
C LEU A 254 8.82 -17.65 -1.81
N LYS A 255 9.88 -18.28 -1.27
CA LYS A 255 11.19 -18.39 -1.94
C LYS A 255 11.24 -19.52 -2.95
N VAL A 256 10.43 -20.57 -2.78
CA VAL A 256 10.42 -21.76 -3.65
C VAL A 256 9.58 -21.55 -4.92
N GLY A 257 8.66 -20.57 -4.91
CA GLY A 257 7.79 -20.23 -6.04
C GLY A 257 8.15 -18.98 -6.84
N ALA A 258 9.38 -18.46 -6.71
CA ALA A 258 9.83 -17.18 -7.29
C ALA A 258 11.02 -17.34 -8.25
#